data_AF-A0A925JPZ5-F1
#
_entry.id   AF-A0A925JPZ5-F1
#
_cell.length_a   1.000
_cell.length_b   1.000
_cell.length_c   1.000
_cell.angle_alpha   90.00
_cell.angle_beta   90.00
_cell.angle_gamma   90.00
#
_symmetry.space_group_name_H-M   'P 1'
#
loop_
_entity.id
_entity.type
_entity.pdbx_description
1 polymer ?
#
loop_
_entity_poly.entity_id
_entity_poly.type
_entity_poly.pdbx_seq_one_letter_code
_entity_poly.pdbx_strand_id
1 'polypeptide(L)'
;LAGANWPVSGLETPDGPALARAFSDGLGRSIDYYAMPPREFGGILDQAFGPGAGAAAANEYQRMWDFPEQRPNFRADMPPVLEKLPVRMTSVSEWVAQHRAVFSA
;
A
#
# COMPACT_ATOMS: atom_id res chain seq x y z
N LEU A 1 -23.24 -16.24 -6.22
CA LEU A 1 -22.26 -15.28 -5.63
C LEU A 1 -22.92 -14.28 -4.66
N ALA A 2 -24.23 -14.04 -4.73
CA ALA A 2 -24.90 -13.15 -3.78
C ALA A 2 -24.76 -13.65 -2.33
N GLY A 3 -24.32 -12.77 -1.43
CA GLY A 3 -24.18 -13.02 0.01
C GLY A 3 -22.82 -13.54 0.48
N ALA A 4 -21.87 -13.81 -0.42
CA ALA A 4 -20.51 -14.22 -0.04
C ALA A 4 -19.59 -13.00 0.12
N ASN A 5 -18.79 -12.99 1.19
CA ASN A 5 -17.72 -12.02 1.41
C ASN A 5 -16.38 -12.71 1.17
N TRP A 6 -15.57 -12.14 0.27
CA TRP A 6 -14.22 -12.64 -0.02
C TRP A 6 -13.20 -11.55 0.25
N PRO A 7 -12.25 -11.74 1.19
CA PRO A 7 -11.14 -10.82 1.35
C PRO A 7 -10.27 -10.86 0.08
N VAL A 8 -9.86 -9.69 -0.41
CA VAL A 8 -9.03 -9.56 -1.60
C VAL A 8 -7.75 -8.81 -1.23
N SER A 9 -6.61 -9.33 -1.70
CA SER A 9 -5.32 -8.65 -1.66
C SER A 9 -4.56 -8.88 -2.96
N GLY A 10 -3.38 -8.27 -3.09
CA GLY A 10 -2.40 -8.70 -4.08
C GLY A 10 -1.85 -10.11 -3.79
N LEU A 11 -1.07 -10.64 -4.73
CA LEU A 11 -0.31 -11.89 -4.53
C LEU A 11 0.99 -11.68 -3.75
N GLU A 12 1.48 -10.44 -3.74
CA GLU A 12 2.72 -10.03 -3.10
C GLU A 12 2.40 -9.21 -1.84
N THR A 13 3.33 -9.17 -0.88
CA THR A 13 3.23 -8.35 0.33
C THR A 13 4.53 -7.56 0.51
N PRO A 14 4.79 -6.57 -0.37
CA PRO A 14 6.04 -5.83 -0.32
C PRO A 14 6.11 -4.97 0.96
N ASP A 15 7.30 -4.91 1.55
CA ASP A 15 7.63 -3.86 2.51
C ASP A 15 8.00 -2.56 1.79
N GLY A 16 8.39 -1.52 2.54
CA GLY A 16 8.73 -0.21 1.98
C GLY A 16 9.81 -0.26 0.88
N PRO A 17 10.99 -0.85 1.15
CA PRO A 17 12.03 -1.02 0.14
C PRO A 17 11.59 -1.85 -1.07
N ALA A 18 10.87 -2.95 -0.87
CA ALA A 18 10.38 -3.77 -1.98
C ALA A 18 9.35 -3.00 -2.85
N LEU A 19 8.51 -2.18 -2.22
CA LEU A 19 7.55 -1.32 -2.92
C LEU A 19 8.27 -0.27 -3.76
N ALA A 20 9.29 0.40 -3.21
CA ALA A 20 10.10 1.38 -3.94
C ALA A 20 10.84 0.74 -5.13
N ARG A 21 11.32 -0.50 -4.97
CA ARG A 21 11.89 -1.27 -6.09
C ARG A 21 10.86 -1.57 -7.17
N ALA A 22 9.65 -2.02 -6.81
CA ALA A 22 8.60 -2.29 -7.78
C ALA A 22 8.20 -1.02 -8.55
N PHE A 23 8.16 0.13 -7.88
CA PHE A 23 7.98 1.44 -8.53
C PHE A 23 9.15 1.79 -9.44
N SER A 24 10.39 1.52 -9.02
CA SER A 24 11.59 1.79 -9.82
C SER A 24 11.56 0.99 -11.13
N ASP A 25 11.26 -0.30 -11.04
CA ASP A 25 11.10 -1.19 -12.20
C ASP A 25 9.96 -0.71 -13.11
N GLY A 26 8.83 -0.36 -12.48
CA GLY A 26 7.63 0.12 -13.17
C GLY A 26 7.81 1.45 -13.87
N LEU A 27 8.60 2.39 -13.34
CA LEU A 27 8.86 3.71 -13.92
C LEU A 27 10.10 3.77 -14.81
N GLY A 28 11.03 2.83 -14.65
CA GLY A 28 12.34 2.87 -15.33
C GLY A 28 13.29 3.94 -14.77
N ARG A 29 13.13 4.34 -13.50
CA ARG A 29 14.02 5.28 -12.79
C ARG A 29 14.16 4.88 -11.32
N SER A 30 15.24 5.29 -10.66
CA SER A 30 15.43 4.98 -9.24
C SER A 30 14.40 5.70 -8.37
N ILE A 31 13.77 4.96 -7.46
CA ILE A 31 12.91 5.45 -6.39
C ILE A 31 13.43 4.85 -5.09
N ASP A 32 13.76 5.71 -4.13
CA ASP A 32 14.27 5.29 -2.83
C ASP A 32 13.17 5.34 -1.77
N TYR A 33 13.17 4.35 -0.89
CA TYR A 33 12.24 4.31 0.24
C TYR A 33 12.78 5.11 1.42
N TYR A 34 11.96 6.02 1.93
CA TYR A 34 12.17 6.70 3.20
C TYR A 34 11.03 6.36 4.17
N ALA A 35 11.38 5.77 5.32
CA ALA A 35 10.42 5.50 6.39
C ALA A 35 10.11 6.80 7.15
N MET A 36 9.16 7.57 6.61
CA MET A 36 8.72 8.81 7.22
C MET A 36 8.14 8.58 8.63
N PRO A 37 8.54 9.36 9.65
CA PRO A 37 7.97 9.27 10.98
C PRO A 37 6.44 9.51 10.99
N PRO A 38 5.65 8.74 11.76
CA PRO A 38 4.19 8.89 11.78
C PRO A 38 3.68 10.31 12.09
N ARG A 39 4.38 11.06 12.95
CA ARG A 39 4.06 12.45 13.26
C ARG A 39 4.24 13.39 12.07
N GLU A 40 5.31 13.21 11.31
CA GLU A 40 5.58 14.00 10.11
C GLU A 40 4.53 13.71 9.04
N PHE A 41 4.20 12.43 8.84
CA PHE A 41 3.11 12.00 7.98
C PHE A 41 1.77 12.64 8.37
N GLY A 42 1.44 12.67 9.66
CA GLY A 42 0.25 13.35 10.18
C GLY A 42 0.22 14.85 9.84
N GLY A 43 1.35 15.54 9.97
CA GLY A 43 1.46 16.96 9.61
C GLY A 43 1.21 17.21 8.13
N ILE A 44 1.67 16.32 7.24
CA ILE A 44 1.39 16.40 5.80
C ILE A 44 -0.09 16.20 5.50
N LEU A 45 -0.74 15.24 6.18
CA LEU A 45 -2.17 15.02 6.04
C LEU A 45 -3.00 16.23 6.50
N ASP A 46 -2.61 16.89 7.59
CA ASP A 46 -3.28 18.11 8.04
C ASP A 46 -3.19 19.24 7.00
N GLN A 47 -2.06 19.35 6.29
CA GLN A 47 -1.89 20.34 5.22
C GLN A 47 -2.78 20.02 4.00
N ALA A 48 -2.93 18.73 3.67
CA ALA A 48 -3.69 18.30 2.50
C ALA A 48 -5.21 18.28 2.73
N PHE A 49 -5.66 17.92 3.94
CA PHE A 49 -7.06 17.63 4.24
C PHE A 49 -7.67 18.53 5.33
N GLY A 50 -6.88 19.44 5.90
CA GLY A 50 -7.28 20.39 6.94
C GLY A 50 -6.89 19.95 8.35
N PRO A 51 -6.90 20.88 9.33
CA PRO A 51 -6.42 20.61 10.68
C PRO A 51 -7.12 19.44 11.36
N GLY A 52 -6.34 18.50 11.90
CA GLY A 52 -6.84 17.33 12.64
C GLY A 52 -7.12 16.10 11.76
N ALA A 53 -7.08 16.24 10.43
CA ALA A 53 -7.26 15.12 9.51
C ALA A 53 -6.15 14.06 9.63
N GLY A 54 -4.93 14.48 9.96
CA GLY A 54 -3.78 13.61 10.12
C GLY A 54 -3.67 12.92 11.48
N ALA A 55 -4.39 13.39 12.50
CA ALA A 55 -4.21 12.93 13.88
C ALA A 55 -4.56 11.44 14.05
N ALA A 56 -5.67 10.99 13.47
CA ALA A 56 -6.07 9.58 13.54
C ALA A 56 -5.07 8.66 12.85
N ALA A 57 -4.62 9.03 11.64
CA ALA A 57 -3.65 8.26 10.88
C ALA A 57 -2.28 8.22 11.58
N ALA A 58 -1.79 9.36 12.07
CA ALA A 58 -0.53 9.43 12.80
C ALA A 58 -0.54 8.54 14.05
N ASN A 59 -1.62 8.58 14.84
CA ASN A 59 -1.76 7.73 16.03
C ASN A 59 -1.79 6.25 15.65
N GLU A 60 -2.52 5.90 14.60
CA GLU A 60 -2.68 4.53 14.13
C GLU A 60 -1.33 3.95 13.65
N TYR A 61 -0.59 4.69 12.82
CA TYR A 61 0.73 4.30 12.35
C TYR A 61 1.78 4.31 13.47
N GLN A 62 1.70 5.24 14.43
CA GLN A 62 2.59 5.25 15.60
C GLN A 62 2.39 3.99 16.44
N ARG A 63 1.13 3.59 16.70
CA ARG A 63 0.84 2.33 17.40
C ARG A 63 1.40 1.12 16.66
N MET A 64 1.26 1.05 15.33
CA MET A 64 1.86 -0.04 14.53
C MET A 64 3.40 -0.01 14.52
N TRP A 65 4.00 1.17 14.71
CA TRP A 65 5.44 1.33 14.83
C TRP A 65 5.95 0.83 16.19
N ASP A 66 5.30 1.26 17.26
CA ASP A 66 5.66 0.94 18.65
C ASP A 66 5.36 -0.52 19.02
N PHE A 67 4.34 -1.12 18.39
CA PHE A 67 3.90 -2.49 18.64
C PHE A 67 3.82 -3.30 17.33
N PRO A 68 4.98 -3.70 16.74
CA PRO A 68 5.01 -4.42 15.46
C PRO A 68 4.20 -5.72 15.43
N GLU A 69 4.08 -6.41 16.58
CA GLU A 69 3.30 -7.63 16.74
C GLU A 69 1.79 -7.41 16.62
N GLN A 70 1.32 -6.17 16.78
CA GLN A 70 -0.08 -5.78 16.62
C GLN A 70 -0.41 -5.33 15.19
N ARG A 71 0.55 -5.38 14.27
CA ARG A 71 0.31 -4.99 12.88
C ARG A 71 -0.75 -5.91 12.25
N PRO A 72 -1.82 -5.34 11.68
CA PRO A 72 -2.81 -6.14 10.98
C PRO A 72 -2.18 -6.88 9.79
N ASN A 73 -2.56 -8.14 9.61
CA ASN A 73 -2.19 -8.88 8.42
C ASN A 73 -3.17 -8.55 7.29
N PHE A 74 -2.69 -7.81 6.29
CA PHE A 74 -3.49 -7.44 5.11
C PHE A 74 -3.45 -8.47 3.99
N ARG A 75 -2.78 -9.62 4.19
CA ARG A 75 -2.69 -10.69 3.19
C ARG A 75 -3.91 -11.60 3.26
N ALA A 76 -4.63 -11.72 2.15
CA ALA A 76 -5.68 -12.71 1.97
C ALA A 76 -5.12 -14.01 1.36
N ASP A 77 -5.81 -15.13 1.60
CA ASP A 77 -5.57 -16.38 0.88
C ASP A 77 -6.24 -16.29 -0.50
N MET A 78 -5.47 -15.89 -1.52
CA MET A 78 -6.00 -15.60 -2.85
C MET A 78 -6.32 -16.81 -3.74
N PRO A 79 -5.66 -17.99 -3.66
CA PRO A 79 -5.98 -19.13 -4.52
C PRO A 79 -7.47 -19.51 -4.53
N PRO A 80 -8.17 -19.67 -3.38
CA PRO A 80 -9.61 -19.95 -3.39
C PRO A 80 -10.46 -18.83 -3.99
N VAL A 81 -10.02 -17.57 -3.88
CA VAL A 81 -10.69 -16.42 -4.48
C VAL A 81 -10.55 -16.45 -6.00
N LEU A 82 -9.35 -16.74 -6.51
CA LEU A 82 -9.04 -16.79 -7.94
C LEU A 82 -9.68 -17.98 -8.65
N GLU A 83 -9.98 -19.07 -7.94
CA GLU A 83 -10.82 -20.15 -8.47
C GLU A 83 -12.25 -19.68 -8.78
N LYS A 84 -12.78 -18.75 -7.99
CA LYS A 84 -14.13 -18.19 -8.19
C LYS A 84 -14.13 -16.99 -9.14
N LEU A 85 -13.07 -16.20 -9.10
CA LEU A 85 -12.86 -14.99 -9.88
C LEU A 85 -11.55 -15.14 -10.67
N PRO A 86 -11.56 -15.88 -11.80
CA PRO A 86 -10.35 -16.18 -12.55
C PRO A 86 -9.87 -14.96 -13.32
N VAL A 87 -9.12 -14.11 -12.61
CA VAL A 87 -8.46 -12.94 -13.18
C VAL A 87 -6.95 -13.12 -13.13
N ARG A 88 -6.27 -12.53 -14.11
CA ARG A 88 -4.81 -12.37 -14.01
C ARG A 88 -4.54 -11.20 -13.06
N MET A 89 -3.92 -11.49 -11.93
CA MET A 89 -3.49 -10.45 -11.00
C MET A 89 -2.36 -9.62 -11.62
N THR A 90 -2.50 -8.30 -11.59
CA THR A 90 -1.46 -7.35 -12.04
C THR A 90 -0.46 -7.14 -10.91
N SER A 91 0.85 -7.20 -11.20
CA SER A 91 1.88 -6.87 -10.22
C SER A 91 1.94 -5.35 -9.98
N VAL A 92 2.55 -4.93 -8.88
CA VAL A 92 2.73 -3.48 -8.61
C VAL A 92 3.56 -2.82 -9.72
N SER A 93 4.65 -3.46 -10.17
CA SER A 93 5.50 -2.92 -11.23
C SER A 93 4.76 -2.78 -12.57
N GLU A 94 3.92 -3.75 -12.92
CA GLU A 94 3.09 -3.70 -14.13
C GLU A 94 2.04 -2.58 -14.02
N TRP A 95 1.37 -2.44 -12.87
CA TRP A 95 0.41 -1.37 -12.63
C TRP A 95 1.06 0.02 -12.72
N VAL A 96 2.24 0.19 -12.11
CA VAL A 96 3.01 1.45 -12.19
C VAL A 96 3.42 1.75 -13.63
N ALA A 97 3.85 0.73 -14.39
CA ALA A 97 4.21 0.89 -15.80
C ALA A 97 3.02 1.38 -16.66
N GLN A 98 1.82 0.86 -16.40
CA GLN A 98 0.59 1.29 -17.09
C GLN A 98 0.20 2.74 -16.76
N HIS A 99 0.56 3.23 -15.56
CA HIS A 99 0.18 4.55 -15.07
C HIS A 99 1.37 5.53 -14.98
N ARG A 100 2.47 5.29 -15.70
CA ARG A 100 3.69 6.13 -15.67
C ARG A 100 3.40 7.64 -15.77
N ALA A 101 2.41 8.02 -16.58
CA ALA A 101 2.04 9.41 -16.82
C ALA A 101 1.69 10.18 -15.52
N VAL A 102 1.06 9.54 -14.52
CA VAL A 102 0.69 10.25 -13.27
C VAL A 102 1.88 10.47 -12.34
N PHE A 103 3.00 9.79 -12.58
CA PHE A 103 4.25 9.91 -11.83
C PHE A 103 5.33 10.72 -12.57
N SER A 104 4.92 11.33 -13.69
CA SER A 104 5.75 12.21 -14.52
C SER A 104 5.58 13.64 -14.05
N ALA A 105 6.34 14.01 -13.00
CA ALA A 105 6.53 15.41 -12.62
C ALA A 105 7.73 15.99 -13.38
#